data_AF-A0AA88GCQ7-F1
#
_entry.id   AF-A0AA88GCQ7-F1
#
_cell.length_a   1.000
_cell.length_b   1.000
_cell.length_c   1.000
_cell.angle_alpha   90.00
_cell.angle_beta   90.00
_cell.angle_gamma   90.00
#
_symmetry.space_group_name_H-M   'P 1'
#
loop_
_entity.id
_entity.type
_entity.pdbx_description
1 polymer ?
#
loop_
_entity_poly.entity_id
_entity_poly.type
_entity_poly.pdbx_seq_one_letter_code
_entity_poly.pdbx_strand_id
1 'polypeptide(L)'
;MEALNSFIHYIQNHQLVAKVKENSLVQRVIQSALYTLLASYAVVVLTQLQLFYNTIIAPVLAGNKTIKEQLQLAYNDWVIGKLLKNDLVQSWLKLLKEQYERVKKNLRIEDFSSVDQTLCTVSSWVSQNVIGRNGLDVLLSTVFEEATNNNTSKKLVWVDYGAQSDLSLMANKCRDGNLKSSFNKIYLIATSKKALEKAQQQAATLNLSDDLVQVVEQDPVSYRLPNNLKADIVTLSYSLTNSTTSLNWIELLENIKTNVLKEENGVLGVADLYVSRRKPEAGARQHSLITRALWPLLLNWGLQLSVNADHLPYLENHFDGVHVEENMARIPLVSSLTCGIVRVPYYLFVATTKQE
;
A
#
# COMPACT_ATOMS: atom_id res chain seq x y z
N MET A 1 25.07 6.97 13.91
CA MET A 1 24.97 5.76 14.75
C MET A 1 25.40 5.99 16.18
N GLU A 2 26.53 6.66 16.43
CA GLU A 2 26.89 7.08 17.80
C GLU A 2 25.79 7.91 18.46
N ALA A 3 25.20 8.88 17.76
CA ALA A 3 24.05 9.63 18.28
C ALA A 3 22.82 8.76 18.60
N LEU A 4 22.51 7.74 17.79
CA LEU A 4 21.39 6.82 18.04
C LEU A 4 21.68 5.91 19.24
N ASN A 5 22.90 5.38 19.32
CA ASN A 5 23.32 4.55 20.44
C ASN A 5 23.40 5.36 21.73
N SER A 6 23.93 6.59 21.71
CA SER A 6 23.92 7.50 22.85
C SER A 6 22.50 7.87 23.27
N PHE A 7 21.58 8.07 22.32
CA PHE A 7 20.16 8.34 22.62
C PHE A 7 19.45 7.13 23.24
N ILE A 8 19.63 5.93 22.68
CA ILE A 8 19.08 4.68 23.22
C ILE A 8 19.67 4.42 24.62
N HIS A 9 20.98 4.58 24.78
CA HIS A 9 21.66 4.40 26.05
C HIS A 9 21.23 5.43 27.10
N TYR A 10 20.98 6.68 26.69
CA TYR A 10 20.43 7.76 27.54
C TYR A 10 19.01 7.44 28.01
N ILE A 11 18.15 6.92 27.13
CA ILE A 11 16.80 6.47 27.49
C ILE A 11 16.86 5.27 28.44
N GLN A 12 17.77 4.33 28.22
CA GLN A 12 17.87 3.09 28.99
C GLN A 12 18.47 3.27 30.40
N ASN A 13 19.36 4.26 30.61
CA ASN A 13 20.10 4.39 31.87
C ASN A 13 19.49 5.35 32.91
N HIS A 14 18.37 6.01 32.67
CA HIS A 14 17.82 7.01 33.60
C HIS A 14 16.41 6.72 34.11
N GLN A 15 16.09 7.30 35.28
CA GLN A 15 14.75 7.48 35.88
C GLN A 15 13.66 8.01 34.89
N LEU A 16 14.06 8.40 33.68
CA LEU A 16 13.20 8.73 32.55
C LEU A 16 12.34 7.57 32.09
N VAL A 17 12.74 6.29 32.18
CA VAL A 17 11.89 5.17 31.71
C VAL A 17 10.52 5.16 32.40
N ALA A 18 10.47 5.49 33.70
CA ALA A 18 9.21 5.61 34.45
C ALA A 18 8.38 6.82 33.97
N LYS A 19 9.00 8.00 33.83
CA LYS A 19 8.34 9.21 33.31
C LYS A 19 7.89 9.10 31.85
N VAL A 20 8.65 8.38 31.03
CA VAL A 20 8.32 8.07 29.63
C VAL A 20 7.14 7.12 29.58
N LYS A 21 7.02 6.15 30.49
CA LYS A 21 5.82 5.29 30.55
C LYS A 21 4.55 6.04 30.93
N GLU A 22 4.65 7.02 31.83
CA GLU A 22 3.49 7.75 32.35
C GLU A 22 3.06 8.95 31.49
N ASN A 23 3.93 9.47 30.62
CA ASN A 23 3.65 10.68 29.84
C ASN A 23 3.58 10.41 28.32
N SER A 24 2.36 10.41 27.79
CA SER A 24 2.08 10.16 26.37
C SER A 24 2.70 11.18 25.41
N LEU A 25 2.95 12.42 25.86
CA LEU A 25 3.56 13.46 25.04
C LEU A 25 5.07 13.19 24.88
N VAL A 26 5.74 12.75 25.95
CA VAL A 26 7.14 12.33 25.91
C VAL A 26 7.33 11.09 25.04
N GLN A 27 6.40 10.12 25.08
CA GLN A 27 6.42 8.96 24.18
C GLN A 27 6.35 9.36 22.72
N ARG A 28 5.45 10.27 22.35
CA ARG A 28 5.32 10.77 20.97
C ARG A 28 6.58 11.50 20.50
N VAL A 29 7.22 12.28 21.37
CA VAL A 29 8.49 12.96 21.04
C VAL A 29 9.62 11.97 20.82
N ILE A 30 9.77 10.96 21.70
CA ILE A 30 10.78 9.91 21.55
C ILE A 30 10.54 9.08 20.29
N GLN A 31 9.29 8.70 20.03
CA GLN A 31 8.91 7.95 18.85
C GLN A 31 9.21 8.73 17.56
N SER A 32 8.89 10.03 17.53
CA SER A 32 9.23 10.94 16.43
C SER A 32 10.75 11.05 16.20
N ALA A 33 11.54 11.17 17.28
CA ALA A 33 13.00 11.18 17.20
C ALA A 33 13.57 9.87 16.67
N LEU A 34 13.03 8.73 17.11
CA LEU A 34 13.45 7.40 16.65
C LEU A 34 13.10 7.20 15.17
N TYR A 35 11.90 7.62 14.74
CA TYR A 35 11.51 7.60 13.32
C TYR A 35 12.43 8.48 12.47
N THR A 36 12.79 9.67 12.96
CA THR A 36 13.70 10.58 12.25
C THR A 36 15.09 9.97 12.10
N LEU A 37 15.58 9.28 13.14
CA LEU A 37 16.87 8.59 13.11
C LEU A 37 16.86 7.36 12.20
N LEU A 38 15.81 6.54 12.24
CA LEU A 38 15.64 5.39 11.35
C LEU A 38 15.48 5.81 9.88
N ALA A 39 14.74 6.88 9.61
CA ALA A 39 14.58 7.42 8.28
C ALA A 39 15.88 7.99 7.73
N SER A 40 16.61 8.77 8.54
CA SER A 40 17.94 9.28 8.18
C SER A 40 18.92 8.13 7.89
N TYR A 41 18.82 7.05 8.67
CA TYR A 41 19.62 5.84 8.45
C TYR A 41 19.25 5.11 7.15
N ALA A 42 17.95 4.96 6.87
CA ALA A 42 17.47 4.37 5.62
C ALA A 42 17.95 5.16 4.39
N VAL A 43 17.96 6.50 4.46
CA VAL A 43 18.49 7.37 3.41
C VAL A 43 19.99 7.13 3.19
N VAL A 44 20.79 7.01 4.26
CA VAL A 44 22.22 6.71 4.15
C VAL A 44 22.44 5.35 3.50
N VAL A 45 21.70 4.32 3.91
CA VAL A 45 21.80 2.97 3.34
C VAL A 45 21.39 2.96 1.87
N LEU A 46 20.28 3.62 1.51
CA LEU A 46 19.84 3.72 0.11
C LEU A 46 20.83 4.48 -0.75
N THR A 47 21.45 5.54 -0.22
CA THR A 47 22.50 6.29 -0.92
C THR A 47 23.74 5.42 -1.15
N GLN A 48 24.14 4.61 -0.16
CA GLN A 48 25.25 3.68 -0.28
C GLN A 48 24.97 2.56 -1.28
N LEU A 49 23.75 2.02 -1.29
CA LEU A 49 23.31 1.02 -2.26
C LEU A 49 23.26 1.59 -3.69
N GLN A 50 22.79 2.82 -3.85
CA GLN A 50 22.77 3.51 -5.14
C GLN A 50 24.19 3.80 -5.65
N LEU A 51 25.10 4.24 -4.78
CA LEU A 51 26.51 4.43 -5.11
C LEU A 51 27.14 3.11 -5.54
N PHE A 52 26.92 2.04 -4.77
CA PHE A 52 27.40 0.70 -5.11
C PHE A 52 26.87 0.22 -6.47
N TYR A 53 25.56 0.42 -6.72
CA TYR A 53 24.96 0.06 -8.00
C TYR A 53 25.59 0.83 -9.16
N ASN A 54 25.72 2.15 -9.05
CA ASN A 54 26.25 2.99 -10.12
C ASN A 54 27.74 2.76 -10.38
N THR A 55 28.54 2.53 -9.34
CA THR A 55 29.98 2.37 -9.46
C THR A 55 30.34 0.96 -9.90
N ILE A 56 29.63 -0.07 -9.44
CA ILE A 56 30.03 -1.46 -9.63
C ILE A 56 29.09 -2.21 -10.57
N ILE A 57 27.78 -2.14 -10.33
CA ILE A 57 26.80 -2.97 -11.04
C ILE A 57 26.48 -2.44 -12.44
N ALA A 58 26.22 -1.14 -12.57
CA ALA A 58 25.82 -0.54 -13.85
C ALA A 58 26.90 -0.66 -14.95
N PRO A 59 28.20 -0.45 -14.68
CA PRO A 59 29.25 -0.61 -15.70
C PRO A 59 29.47 -2.07 -16.12
N VAL A 60 29.23 -3.02 -15.21
CA VAL A 60 29.26 -4.46 -15.49
C VAL A 60 28.11 -4.84 -16.42
N LEU A 61 26.89 -4.39 -16.10
CA LEU A 61 25.71 -4.67 -16.91
C LEU A 61 25.79 -4.03 -18.30
N ALA A 62 26.50 -2.91 -18.42
CA ALA A 62 26.80 -2.27 -19.71
C ALA A 62 27.84 -3.03 -20.56
N GLY A 63 28.43 -4.12 -20.04
CA GLY A 63 29.47 -4.88 -20.74
C GLY A 63 30.82 -4.15 -20.83
N ASN A 64 30.97 -3.00 -20.16
CA ASN A 64 32.14 -2.15 -20.28
C ASN A 64 33.35 -2.70 -19.53
N LYS A 65 33.13 -3.45 -18.43
CA LYS A 65 34.16 -4.09 -17.61
C LYS A 65 33.60 -5.32 -16.91
N THR A 66 34.47 -6.26 -16.55
CA THR A 66 34.11 -7.41 -15.73
C THR A 66 33.84 -7.01 -14.27
N ILE A 67 33.05 -7.80 -13.54
CA ILE A 67 32.83 -7.63 -12.09
C ILE A 67 34.15 -7.55 -11.34
N LYS A 68 35.13 -8.36 -11.76
CA LYS A 68 36.46 -8.41 -11.15
C LYS A 68 37.19 -7.07 -11.32
N GLU A 69 37.18 -6.48 -12.51
CA GLU A 69 37.81 -5.18 -12.78
C GLU A 69 37.11 -4.04 -12.03
N GLN A 70 35.78 -4.06 -11.91
CA GLN A 70 35.04 -3.03 -11.18
C GLN A 70 35.19 -3.16 -9.66
N LEU A 71 35.22 -4.39 -9.13
CA LEU A 71 35.56 -4.60 -7.73
C LEU A 71 36.99 -4.19 -7.43
N GLN A 72 37.93 -4.40 -8.36
CA GLN A 72 39.32 -4.00 -8.19
C GLN A 72 39.50 -2.48 -8.28
N LEU A 73 38.73 -1.79 -9.15
CA LEU A 73 38.64 -0.34 -9.19
C LEU A 73 37.98 0.24 -7.93
N ALA A 74 36.86 -0.32 -7.48
CA ALA A 74 36.19 0.09 -6.24
C ALA A 74 37.04 -0.22 -5.00
N TYR A 75 37.82 -1.30 -5.02
CA TYR A 75 38.74 -1.65 -3.94
C TYR A 75 39.97 -0.72 -3.90
N ASN A 76 40.45 -0.29 -5.07
CA ASN A 76 41.49 0.74 -5.21
C ASN A 76 40.96 2.16 -4.95
N ASP A 77 39.64 2.34 -5.06
CA ASP A 77 38.95 3.55 -4.63
C ASP A 77 38.94 3.59 -3.09
N TRP A 78 39.69 4.55 -2.54
CA TRP A 78 40.12 4.59 -1.14
C TRP A 78 38.97 4.50 -0.12
N VAL A 79 37.75 4.87 -0.52
CA VAL A 79 36.55 4.91 0.35
C VAL A 79 35.92 3.52 0.53
N ILE A 80 35.82 2.70 -0.52
CA ILE A 80 35.11 1.40 -0.46
C ILE A 80 36.02 0.30 0.11
N GLY A 81 37.32 0.33 -0.22
CA GLY A 81 38.31 -0.57 0.38
C GLY A 81 38.44 -0.42 1.91
N LYS A 82 38.28 0.81 2.44
CA LYS A 82 38.24 1.07 3.88
C LYS A 82 36.95 0.60 4.54
N LEU A 83 35.82 0.63 3.82
CA LEU A 83 34.49 0.25 4.32
C LEU A 83 34.39 -1.25 4.60
N LEU A 84 34.95 -2.09 3.71
CA LEU A 84 34.90 -3.55 3.83
C LEU A 84 35.94 -4.13 4.79
N LYS A 85 37.06 -3.42 5.01
CA LYS A 85 38.09 -3.78 6.00
C LYS A 85 37.87 -3.13 7.36
N ASN A 86 36.78 -2.39 7.55
CA ASN A 86 36.55 -1.71 8.80
C ASN A 86 36.13 -2.72 9.87
N ASP A 87 36.94 -2.84 10.93
CA ASP A 87 36.63 -3.66 12.11
C ASP A 87 35.28 -3.28 12.74
N LEU A 88 34.81 -2.04 12.55
CA LEU A 88 33.44 -1.66 12.90
C LEU A 88 32.41 -2.46 12.09
N VAL A 89 32.55 -2.60 10.77
CA VAL A 89 31.54 -3.28 9.92
C VAL A 89 31.46 -4.78 10.26
N GLN A 90 32.60 -5.41 10.53
CA GLN A 90 32.64 -6.81 10.97
C GLN A 90 32.13 -6.98 12.41
N SER A 91 32.49 -6.07 13.31
CA SER A 91 31.92 -6.03 14.66
C SER A 91 30.42 -5.73 14.62
N TRP A 92 29.93 -4.98 13.63
CA TRP A 92 28.53 -4.65 13.39
C TRP A 92 27.72 -5.86 12.94
N LEU A 93 28.22 -6.67 12.01
CA LEU A 93 27.58 -7.93 11.60
C LEU A 93 27.49 -8.91 12.77
N LYS A 94 28.54 -8.97 13.59
CA LYS A 94 28.58 -9.78 14.80
C LYS A 94 27.58 -9.26 15.86
N LEU A 95 27.54 -7.95 16.11
CA LEU A 95 26.64 -7.33 17.09
C LEU A 95 25.17 -7.44 16.67
N LEU A 96 24.84 -7.28 15.38
CA LEU A 96 23.49 -7.49 14.85
C LEU A 96 23.02 -8.94 15.02
N LYS A 97 23.91 -9.90 14.75
CA LYS A 97 23.62 -11.32 14.95
C LYS A 97 23.43 -11.65 16.43
N GLU A 98 24.26 -11.09 17.31
CA GLU A 98 24.16 -11.27 18.76
C GLU A 98 22.93 -10.57 19.37
N GLN A 99 22.54 -9.39 18.86
CA GLN A 99 21.34 -8.68 19.30
C GLN A 99 20.07 -9.38 18.79
N TYR A 100 20.05 -9.87 17.54
CA TYR A 100 18.97 -10.70 17.02
C TYR A 100 18.76 -11.97 17.87
N GLU A 101 19.83 -12.69 18.20
CA GLU A 101 19.75 -13.90 19.04
C GLU A 101 19.42 -13.58 20.51
N ARG A 102 19.84 -12.41 21.06
CA ARG A 102 19.44 -11.96 22.41
C ARG A 102 17.97 -11.55 22.47
N VAL A 103 17.47 -10.85 21.45
CA VAL A 103 16.05 -10.48 21.33
C VAL A 103 15.20 -11.74 21.20
N LYS A 104 15.61 -12.71 20.36
CA LYS A 104 14.97 -14.01 20.19
C LYS A 104 14.98 -14.89 21.46
N LYS A 105 16.02 -14.78 22.29
CA LYS A 105 16.16 -15.57 23.54
C LYS A 105 15.47 -14.95 24.75
N ASN A 106 15.40 -13.61 24.83
CA ASN A 106 14.82 -12.90 25.97
C ASN A 106 13.35 -12.52 25.78
N LEU A 107 12.87 -12.48 24.55
CA LEU A 107 11.44 -12.52 24.27
C LEU A 107 11.07 -13.99 24.15
N ARG A 108 10.30 -14.53 25.09
CA ARG A 108 9.38 -15.61 24.75
C ARG A 108 8.38 -14.99 23.78
N ILE A 109 8.66 -15.14 22.49
CA ILE A 109 7.89 -14.55 21.40
C ILE A 109 6.55 -15.29 21.32
N GLU A 110 5.57 -14.82 22.09
CA GLU A 110 4.16 -15.22 21.93
C GLU A 110 3.22 -14.04 21.70
N ASP A 111 3.69 -12.78 21.71
CA ASP A 111 2.82 -11.63 21.41
C ASP A 111 3.55 -10.55 20.57
N PHE A 112 3.44 -10.69 19.24
CA PHE A 112 3.77 -9.64 18.26
C PHE A 112 2.51 -9.02 17.65
N SER A 113 1.48 -8.75 18.45
CA SER A 113 0.26 -8.07 17.97
C SER A 113 0.49 -6.60 17.55
N SER A 114 1.64 -5.99 17.84
CA SER A 114 1.87 -4.53 17.69
C SER A 114 2.65 -4.07 16.45
N VAL A 115 3.49 -4.92 15.86
CA VAL A 115 4.24 -4.57 14.63
C VAL A 115 3.34 -4.68 13.42
N ASP A 116 2.55 -5.75 13.32
CA ASP A 116 1.56 -5.93 12.25
C ASP A 116 0.46 -4.87 12.32
N GLN A 117 0.00 -4.51 13.53
CA GLN A 117 -0.94 -3.38 13.69
C GLN A 117 -0.36 -2.05 13.20
N THR A 118 0.91 -1.77 13.49
CA THR A 118 1.57 -0.55 13.03
C THR A 118 1.72 -0.56 11.51
N LEU A 119 2.12 -1.69 10.92
CA LEU A 119 2.26 -1.84 9.48
C LEU A 119 0.91 -1.76 8.75
N CYS A 120 -0.15 -2.37 9.27
CA CYS A 120 -1.51 -2.22 8.75
C CYS A 120 -2.02 -0.77 8.85
N THR A 121 -1.65 -0.05 9.91
CA THR A 121 -1.99 1.37 10.07
C THR A 121 -1.31 2.23 9.01
N VAL A 122 -0.01 2.01 8.83
CA VAL A 122 0.78 2.77 7.85
C VAL A 122 0.34 2.40 6.44
N SER A 123 0.10 1.13 6.14
CA SER A 123 -0.45 0.66 4.87
C SER A 123 -1.80 1.33 4.56
N SER A 124 -2.77 1.28 5.48
CA SER A 124 -4.08 1.94 5.30
C SER A 124 -3.96 3.46 5.14
N TRP A 125 -3.05 4.10 5.87
CA TRP A 125 -2.80 5.54 5.74
C TRP A 125 -2.08 5.90 4.44
N VAL A 126 -1.09 5.10 4.02
CA VAL A 126 -0.39 5.24 2.74
C VAL A 126 -1.40 5.10 1.62
N SER A 127 -2.18 4.02 1.60
CA SER A 127 -3.29 3.82 0.67
C SER A 127 -4.19 5.05 0.61
N GLN A 128 -4.71 5.58 1.72
CA GLN A 128 -5.60 6.74 1.61
C GLN A 128 -4.96 8.05 1.11
N ASN A 129 -3.65 8.21 1.26
CA ASN A 129 -2.97 9.46 0.91
C ASN A 129 -2.12 9.39 -0.37
N VAL A 130 -1.91 8.20 -0.94
CA VAL A 130 -1.06 7.98 -2.11
C VAL A 130 -1.73 8.43 -3.40
N ILE A 131 -2.80 7.76 -3.82
CA ILE A 131 -3.61 8.17 -5.00
C ILE A 131 -4.22 9.56 -4.78
N GLY A 132 -4.20 10.05 -3.52
CA GLY A 132 -4.72 11.32 -3.11
C GLY A 132 -6.24 11.31 -3.16
N ARG A 133 -6.88 12.30 -2.52
CA ARG A 133 -8.33 12.48 -2.65
C ARG A 133 -8.75 12.57 -4.13
N ASN A 134 -7.94 13.17 -4.98
CA ASN A 134 -8.29 13.42 -6.37
C ASN A 134 -8.44 12.13 -7.19
N GLY A 135 -7.55 11.13 -7.04
CA GLY A 135 -7.67 9.91 -7.84
C GLY A 135 -8.80 8.98 -7.36
N LEU A 136 -9.04 8.91 -6.05
CA LEU A 136 -10.23 8.22 -5.52
C LEU A 136 -11.51 8.97 -5.88
N ASP A 137 -11.48 10.31 -5.91
CA ASP A 137 -12.62 11.12 -6.35
C ASP A 137 -12.97 10.85 -7.80
N VAL A 138 -11.97 10.80 -8.69
CA VAL A 138 -12.16 10.42 -10.09
C VAL A 138 -12.73 9.01 -10.18
N LEU A 139 -12.14 8.03 -9.49
CA LEU A 139 -12.65 6.65 -9.49
C LEU A 139 -14.13 6.58 -9.09
N LEU A 140 -14.48 7.12 -7.92
CA LEU A 140 -15.85 7.05 -7.40
C LEU A 140 -16.82 7.85 -8.28
N SER A 141 -16.39 8.96 -8.86
CA SER A 141 -17.21 9.74 -9.81
C SER A 141 -17.52 8.92 -11.06
N THR A 142 -16.49 8.37 -11.70
CA THR A 142 -16.65 7.60 -12.95
C THR A 142 -17.47 6.34 -12.71
N VAL A 143 -17.22 5.62 -11.63
CA VAL A 143 -17.99 4.42 -11.27
C VAL A 143 -19.47 4.75 -11.01
N PHE A 144 -19.74 5.83 -10.28
CA PHE A 144 -21.11 6.23 -9.97
C PHE A 144 -21.87 6.73 -11.20
N GLU A 145 -21.22 7.54 -12.03
CA GLU A 145 -21.77 8.02 -13.30
C GLU A 145 -22.12 6.84 -14.22
N GLU A 146 -21.19 5.90 -14.38
CA GLU A 146 -21.42 4.72 -15.22
C GLU A 146 -22.58 3.86 -14.68
N ALA A 147 -22.62 3.61 -13.38
CA ALA A 147 -23.67 2.80 -12.78
C ALA A 147 -25.06 3.45 -12.85
N THR A 148 -25.13 4.77 -12.73
CA THR A 148 -26.39 5.53 -12.80
C THR A 148 -26.87 5.72 -14.23
N ASN A 149 -25.97 5.90 -15.20
CA ASN A 149 -26.30 5.89 -16.63
C ASN A 149 -26.92 4.54 -17.03
N ASN A 150 -26.41 3.44 -16.50
CA ASN A 150 -26.94 2.11 -16.76
C ASN A 150 -28.20 1.75 -15.95
N ASN A 151 -28.55 2.50 -14.89
CA ASN A 151 -29.67 2.22 -13.99
C ASN A 151 -30.43 3.49 -13.53
N THR A 152 -30.94 4.28 -14.48
CA THR A 152 -31.45 5.65 -14.25
C THR A 152 -32.58 5.84 -13.22
N SER A 153 -33.26 4.78 -12.77
CA SER A 153 -34.40 4.88 -11.84
C SER A 153 -34.29 3.99 -10.60
N LYS A 154 -33.25 3.17 -10.49
CA LYS A 154 -33.12 2.18 -9.40
C LYS A 154 -32.04 2.60 -8.40
N LYS A 155 -32.32 2.37 -7.12
CA LYS A 155 -31.28 2.43 -6.08
C LYS A 155 -30.31 1.27 -6.22
N LEU A 156 -29.02 1.58 -6.09
CA LEU A 156 -27.91 0.68 -6.34
C LEU A 156 -27.51 -0.12 -5.10
N VAL A 157 -26.87 -1.26 -5.32
CA VAL A 157 -26.14 -2.04 -4.33
C VAL A 157 -24.65 -1.87 -4.57
N TRP A 158 -23.94 -1.39 -3.56
CA TRP A 158 -22.49 -1.16 -3.63
C TRP A 158 -21.74 -2.10 -2.69
N VAL A 159 -20.66 -2.72 -3.18
CA VAL A 159 -19.69 -3.48 -2.39
C VAL A 159 -18.31 -2.84 -2.50
N ASP A 160 -17.70 -2.49 -1.38
CA ASP A 160 -16.31 -2.01 -1.30
C ASP A 160 -15.43 -3.08 -0.65
N TYR A 161 -14.53 -3.67 -1.44
CA TYR A 161 -13.53 -4.59 -0.92
C TYR A 161 -12.38 -3.82 -0.31
N GLY A 162 -12.00 -4.18 0.93
CA GLY A 162 -10.99 -3.49 1.72
C GLY A 162 -11.56 -2.46 2.71
N ALA A 163 -12.84 -2.06 2.52
CA ALA A 163 -13.51 -1.05 3.34
C ALA A 163 -12.70 0.26 3.46
N GLN A 164 -12.09 0.71 2.35
CA GLN A 164 -11.21 1.87 2.31
C GLN A 164 -11.78 3.06 1.54
N SER A 165 -12.84 2.85 0.77
CA SER A 165 -13.46 3.91 -0.03
C SER A 165 -14.10 4.98 0.86
N ASP A 166 -14.04 6.24 0.41
CA ASP A 166 -14.56 7.36 1.19
C ASP A 166 -16.09 7.50 0.98
N LEU A 167 -16.87 7.06 1.97
CA LEU A 167 -18.33 7.19 1.98
C LEU A 167 -18.80 8.64 1.82
N SER A 168 -18.05 9.62 2.34
CA SER A 168 -18.41 11.04 2.24
C SER A 168 -18.20 11.54 0.82
N LEU A 169 -17.12 11.06 0.18
CA LEU A 169 -16.82 11.37 -1.21
C LEU A 169 -17.88 10.79 -2.13
N MET A 170 -18.29 9.53 -1.92
CA MET A 170 -19.40 8.92 -2.66
C MET A 170 -20.72 9.65 -2.40
N ALA A 171 -20.99 10.06 -1.16
CA ALA A 171 -22.20 10.82 -0.82
C ALA A 171 -22.28 12.11 -1.65
N ASN A 172 -21.16 12.83 -1.80
CA ASN A 172 -21.09 14.06 -2.61
C ASN A 172 -21.37 13.84 -4.11
N LYS A 173 -21.32 12.61 -4.61
CA LYS A 173 -21.68 12.26 -6.00
C LYS A 173 -23.16 11.98 -6.16
N CYS A 174 -23.85 11.64 -5.08
CA CYS A 174 -25.29 11.44 -5.09
C CYS A 174 -26.01 12.79 -5.31
N ARG A 175 -27.15 12.77 -6.00
CA ARG A 175 -27.87 13.98 -6.47
C ARG A 175 -28.20 15.00 -5.36
N ASP A 176 -28.39 14.51 -4.14
CA ASP A 176 -28.74 15.29 -2.94
C ASP A 176 -27.62 15.30 -1.89
N GLY A 177 -26.42 14.84 -2.23
CA GLY A 177 -25.32 14.69 -1.29
C GLY A 177 -25.51 13.55 -0.28
N ASN A 178 -26.50 12.67 -0.48
CA ASN A 178 -26.85 11.61 0.47
C ASN A 178 -26.86 10.23 -0.17
N LEU A 179 -26.09 9.30 0.40
CA LEU A 179 -26.05 7.91 -0.05
C LEU A 179 -27.43 7.23 -0.08
N LYS A 180 -28.34 7.61 0.82
CA LYS A 180 -29.68 6.98 0.92
C LYS A 180 -30.54 7.24 -0.32
N SER A 181 -30.29 8.29 -1.09
CA SER A 181 -31.06 8.57 -2.31
C SER A 181 -30.67 7.64 -3.45
N SER A 182 -29.39 7.29 -3.54
CA SER A 182 -28.83 6.50 -4.64
C SER A 182 -28.60 5.03 -4.31
N PHE A 183 -28.46 4.66 -3.04
CA PHE A 183 -28.15 3.29 -2.62
C PHE A 183 -29.28 2.65 -1.81
N ASN A 184 -29.56 1.38 -2.11
CA ASN A 184 -30.42 0.53 -1.31
C ASN A 184 -29.61 -0.13 -0.19
N LYS A 185 -28.37 -0.54 -0.50
CA LYS A 185 -27.47 -1.20 0.45
C LYS A 185 -26.02 -0.97 0.04
N ILE A 186 -25.15 -0.81 1.03
CA ILE A 186 -23.71 -0.66 0.88
C ILE A 186 -23.05 -1.70 1.80
N TYR A 187 -22.15 -2.50 1.24
CA TYR A 187 -21.39 -3.51 1.95
C TYR A 187 -19.91 -3.12 1.95
N LEU A 188 -19.34 -2.96 3.14
CA LEU A 188 -17.92 -2.63 3.32
C LEU A 188 -17.20 -3.88 3.84
N ILE A 189 -16.41 -4.52 2.99
CA ILE A 189 -15.74 -5.79 3.31
C ILE A 189 -14.35 -5.49 3.85
N ALA A 190 -14.23 -5.48 5.18
CA ALA A 190 -12.99 -5.23 5.88
C ALA A 190 -12.12 -6.50 5.91
N THR A 191 -10.89 -6.39 5.45
CA THR A 191 -9.90 -7.49 5.46
C THR A 191 -9.14 -7.61 6.79
N SER A 192 -9.39 -6.69 7.73
CA SER A 192 -8.81 -6.71 9.06
C SER A 192 -9.72 -5.98 10.05
N LYS A 193 -9.61 -6.34 11.33
CA LYS A 193 -10.28 -5.64 12.44
C LYS A 193 -10.07 -4.12 12.42
N LYS A 194 -8.90 -3.64 12.03
CA LYS A 194 -8.65 -2.20 11.94
C LYS A 194 -9.43 -1.54 10.80
N ALA A 195 -9.50 -2.20 9.64
CA ALA A 195 -10.33 -1.73 8.54
C ALA A 195 -11.81 -1.73 8.94
N LEU A 196 -12.26 -2.75 9.69
CA LEU A 196 -13.61 -2.83 10.25
C LEU A 196 -13.91 -1.63 11.16
N GLU A 197 -13.09 -1.41 12.19
CA GLU A 197 -13.25 -0.31 13.15
C GLU A 197 -13.31 1.06 12.45
N LYS A 198 -12.43 1.28 11.47
CA LYS A 198 -12.38 2.52 10.70
C LYS A 198 -13.62 2.75 9.85
N ALA A 199 -14.08 1.71 9.15
CA ALA A 199 -15.27 1.79 8.32
C ALA A 199 -16.54 1.99 9.16
N GLN A 200 -16.63 1.32 10.33
CA GLN A 200 -17.69 1.55 11.31
C GLN A 200 -17.67 2.99 11.84
N GLN A 201 -16.48 3.52 12.16
CA GLN A 201 -16.32 4.91 12.59
C GLN A 201 -16.77 5.90 11.51
N GLN A 202 -16.44 5.64 10.24
CA GLN A 202 -16.87 6.49 9.12
C GLN A 202 -18.39 6.47 8.94
N ALA A 203 -19.01 5.28 8.98
CA ALA A 203 -20.46 5.14 8.89
C ALA A 203 -21.18 5.86 10.05
N ALA A 204 -20.67 5.71 11.28
CA ALA A 204 -21.19 6.40 12.45
C ALA A 204 -21.04 7.92 12.36
N THR A 205 -19.90 8.42 11.88
CA THR A 205 -19.65 9.87 11.70
C THR A 205 -20.64 10.50 10.72
N LEU A 206 -21.07 9.75 9.70
CA LEU A 206 -22.05 10.17 8.71
C LEU A 206 -23.51 9.87 9.13
N ASN A 207 -23.75 9.37 10.34
CA ASN A 207 -25.06 8.96 10.84
C ASN A 207 -25.81 8.00 9.89
N LEU A 208 -25.07 7.07 9.27
CA LEU A 208 -25.65 6.08 8.36
C LEU A 208 -26.23 4.92 9.17
N SER A 209 -27.43 4.47 8.83
CA SER A 209 -28.08 3.34 9.49
C SER A 209 -27.48 2.01 9.04
N ASP A 210 -27.50 1.01 9.93
CA ASP A 210 -27.08 -0.36 9.61
C ASP A 210 -27.92 -0.98 8.47
N ASP A 211 -29.16 -0.52 8.31
CA ASP A 211 -30.02 -0.88 7.18
C ASP A 211 -29.44 -0.46 5.83
N LEU A 212 -28.68 0.64 5.78
CA LEU A 212 -28.06 1.17 4.56
C LEU A 212 -26.61 0.69 4.41
N VAL A 213 -25.80 0.77 5.47
CA VAL A 213 -24.38 0.40 5.43
C VAL A 213 -24.13 -0.78 6.35
N GLN A 214 -23.57 -1.86 5.79
CA GLN A 214 -23.16 -3.02 6.55
C GLN A 214 -21.65 -3.19 6.42
N VAL A 215 -20.94 -3.09 7.54
CA VAL A 215 -19.50 -3.36 7.61
C VAL A 215 -19.28 -4.79 8.06
N VAL A 216 -18.55 -5.59 7.27
CA VAL A 216 -18.34 -7.02 7.51
C VAL A 216 -16.84 -7.30 7.54
N GLU A 217 -16.35 -7.92 8.61
CA GLU A 217 -14.99 -8.49 8.65
C GLU A 217 -15.04 -9.91 8.11
N GLN A 218 -14.53 -10.11 6.89
CA GLN A 218 -14.52 -11.41 6.23
C GLN A 218 -13.41 -11.48 5.19
N ASP A 219 -12.99 -12.70 4.87
CA ASP A 219 -12.11 -12.96 3.73
C ASP A 219 -12.77 -12.49 2.41
N PRO A 220 -12.12 -11.60 1.66
CA PRO A 220 -12.69 -11.03 0.44
C PRO A 220 -12.89 -12.07 -0.67
N VAL A 221 -12.06 -13.13 -0.73
CA VAL A 221 -12.15 -14.16 -1.79
C VAL A 221 -13.40 -15.01 -1.62
N SER A 222 -13.74 -15.35 -0.38
CA SER A 222 -14.92 -16.17 -0.04
C SER A 222 -16.20 -15.38 0.23
N TYR A 223 -16.14 -14.04 0.34
CA TYR A 223 -17.33 -13.24 0.61
C TYR A 223 -18.38 -13.37 -0.52
N ARG A 224 -19.65 -13.51 -0.11
CA ARG A 224 -20.83 -13.51 -0.98
C ARG A 224 -21.89 -12.63 -0.35
N LEU A 225 -22.64 -11.93 -1.20
CA LEU A 225 -23.77 -11.14 -0.74
C LEU A 225 -24.91 -12.03 -0.24
N PRO A 226 -25.66 -11.60 0.80
CA PRO A 226 -26.77 -12.38 1.33
C PRO A 226 -27.89 -12.55 0.31
N ASN A 227 -28.65 -13.64 0.43
CA ASN A 227 -29.83 -13.94 -0.40
C ASN A 227 -29.57 -13.94 -1.91
N ASN A 228 -28.36 -14.32 -2.35
CA ASN A 228 -27.94 -14.31 -3.75
C ASN A 228 -28.07 -12.93 -4.43
N LEU A 229 -28.00 -11.85 -3.65
CA LEU A 229 -27.99 -10.49 -4.18
C LEU A 229 -26.74 -10.28 -5.05
N LYS A 230 -26.89 -9.46 -6.10
CA LYS A 230 -25.78 -9.01 -6.96
C LYS A 230 -25.58 -7.51 -6.80
N ALA A 231 -24.33 -7.08 -6.80
CA ALA A 231 -23.92 -5.70 -6.71
C ALA A 231 -24.06 -4.99 -8.06
N ASP A 232 -24.56 -3.76 -8.03
CA ASP A 232 -24.49 -2.84 -9.17
C ASP A 232 -23.09 -2.24 -9.31
N ILE A 233 -22.43 -1.99 -8.17
CA ILE A 233 -21.10 -1.40 -8.09
C ILE A 233 -20.22 -2.27 -7.20
N VAL A 234 -19.01 -2.57 -7.68
CA VAL A 234 -17.92 -3.11 -6.87
C VAL A 234 -16.72 -2.17 -6.95
N THR A 235 -16.17 -1.77 -5.81
CA THR A 235 -14.93 -0.97 -5.74
C THR A 235 -13.83 -1.73 -5.01
N LEU A 236 -12.60 -1.58 -5.52
CA LEU A 236 -11.36 -2.08 -4.91
C LEU A 236 -10.38 -0.93 -4.78
N SER A 237 -10.29 -0.37 -3.57
CA SER A 237 -9.34 0.70 -3.24
C SER A 237 -8.16 0.09 -2.49
N TYR A 238 -7.05 -0.17 -3.19
CA TYR A 238 -5.82 -0.78 -2.67
C TYR A 238 -5.96 -2.22 -2.17
N SER A 239 -6.91 -2.94 -2.75
CA SER A 239 -7.28 -4.26 -2.27
C SER A 239 -6.51 -5.36 -2.97
N LEU A 240 -6.02 -5.17 -4.19
CA LEU A 240 -5.24 -6.17 -4.91
C LEU A 240 -3.76 -6.17 -4.48
N THR A 241 -3.22 -5.04 -4.01
CA THR A 241 -1.82 -4.96 -3.53
C THR A 241 -1.64 -5.24 -2.04
N ASN A 242 -2.71 -5.32 -1.26
CA ASN A 242 -2.64 -5.64 0.16
C ASN A 242 -2.11 -7.07 0.37
N SER A 243 -1.15 -7.30 1.27
CA SER A 243 -0.54 -8.62 1.52
C SER A 243 -1.58 -9.73 1.74
N THR A 244 -2.67 -9.45 2.45
CA THR A 244 -3.73 -10.42 2.75
C THR A 244 -4.49 -10.89 1.51
N THR A 245 -4.58 -10.06 0.47
CA THR A 245 -5.40 -10.32 -0.73
C THR A 245 -4.55 -10.55 -1.99
N SER A 246 -3.35 -9.98 -2.03
CA SER A 246 -2.41 -10.06 -3.14
C SER A 246 -1.89 -11.46 -3.46
N LEU A 247 -2.08 -12.44 -2.57
CA LEU A 247 -1.73 -13.83 -2.87
C LEU A 247 -2.80 -14.51 -3.74
N ASN A 248 -4.07 -14.10 -3.62
CA ASN A 248 -5.22 -14.72 -4.29
C ASN A 248 -6.07 -13.67 -5.03
N TRP A 249 -5.45 -12.60 -5.52
CA TRP A 249 -6.16 -11.49 -6.17
C TRP A 249 -6.91 -11.93 -7.44
N ILE A 250 -6.41 -12.95 -8.15
CA ILE A 250 -7.10 -13.57 -9.28
C ILE A 250 -8.41 -14.20 -8.81
N GLU A 251 -8.37 -15.01 -7.74
CA GLU A 251 -9.56 -15.66 -7.18
C GLU A 251 -10.58 -14.63 -6.67
N LEU A 252 -10.11 -13.51 -6.12
CA LEU A 252 -10.97 -12.40 -5.75
C LEU A 252 -11.68 -11.80 -6.98
N LEU A 253 -10.94 -11.50 -8.05
CA LEU A 253 -11.53 -10.92 -9.26
C LEU A 253 -12.50 -11.90 -9.94
N GLU A 254 -12.18 -13.19 -9.97
CA GLU A 254 -13.09 -14.23 -10.46
C GLU A 254 -14.35 -14.31 -9.59
N ASN A 255 -14.21 -14.31 -8.27
CA ASN A 255 -15.36 -14.26 -7.37
C ASN A 255 -16.25 -13.04 -7.65
N ILE A 256 -15.63 -11.86 -7.79
CA ILE A 256 -16.34 -10.62 -8.05
C ILE A 256 -17.13 -10.76 -9.35
N LYS A 257 -16.48 -11.22 -10.42
CA LYS A 257 -17.10 -11.38 -11.74
C LYS A 257 -18.25 -12.39 -11.73
N THR A 258 -18.06 -13.57 -11.12
CA THR A 258 -19.05 -14.65 -11.24
C THR A 258 -20.15 -14.59 -10.19
N ASN A 259 -19.83 -14.15 -8.96
CA ASN A 259 -20.73 -14.32 -7.83
C ASN A 259 -21.25 -13.01 -7.24
N VAL A 260 -20.51 -11.90 -7.33
CA VAL A 260 -20.83 -10.67 -6.59
C VAL A 260 -21.39 -9.60 -7.48
N LEU A 261 -20.70 -9.26 -8.56
CA LEU A 261 -21.11 -8.24 -9.52
C LEU A 261 -22.25 -8.78 -10.39
N LYS A 262 -23.14 -7.89 -10.82
CA LYS A 262 -24.15 -8.21 -11.83
C LYS A 262 -23.50 -8.60 -13.16
N GLU A 263 -24.08 -9.61 -13.80
CA GLU A 263 -23.62 -10.11 -15.10
C GLU A 263 -23.83 -9.07 -16.21
N GLU A 264 -24.89 -8.27 -16.12
CA GLU A 264 -25.18 -7.15 -17.01
C GLU A 264 -25.14 -5.84 -16.25
N ASN A 265 -24.55 -4.80 -16.86
CA ASN A 265 -24.55 -3.43 -16.35
C ASN A 265 -23.91 -3.26 -14.96
N GLY A 266 -23.16 -4.25 -14.49
CA GLY A 266 -22.37 -4.15 -13.26
C GLY A 266 -21.12 -3.32 -13.52
N VAL A 267 -20.79 -2.42 -12.60
CA VAL A 267 -19.61 -1.54 -12.71
C VAL A 267 -18.54 -1.96 -11.70
N LEU A 268 -17.34 -2.18 -12.20
CA LEU A 268 -16.13 -2.46 -11.41
C LEU A 268 -15.23 -1.23 -11.43
N GLY A 269 -14.85 -0.73 -10.25
CA GLY A 269 -13.83 0.30 -10.07
C GLY A 269 -12.64 -0.22 -9.29
N VAL A 270 -11.43 -0.06 -9.82
CA VAL A 270 -10.19 -0.46 -9.16
C VAL A 270 -9.22 0.72 -9.13
N ALA A 271 -8.68 0.99 -7.95
CA ALA A 271 -7.56 1.92 -7.77
C ALA A 271 -6.46 1.21 -7.00
N ASP A 272 -5.32 0.96 -7.64
CA ASP A 272 -4.25 0.19 -7.00
C ASP A 272 -2.84 0.56 -7.44
N LEU A 273 -1.85 0.19 -6.61
CA LEU A 273 -0.45 0.32 -6.94
C LEU A 273 -0.07 -0.79 -7.94
N TYR A 274 0.83 -0.47 -8.87
CA TYR A 274 1.28 -1.45 -9.85
C TYR A 274 2.65 -1.05 -10.40
N VAL A 275 3.31 -1.96 -11.09
CA VAL A 275 4.46 -1.61 -11.94
C VAL A 275 4.20 -2.17 -13.32
N SER A 276 4.52 -1.44 -14.40
CA SER A 276 4.27 -1.97 -15.75
C SER A 276 5.05 -3.27 -16.01
N ARG A 277 4.56 -4.08 -16.96
CA ARG A 277 5.35 -5.15 -17.56
C ARG A 277 6.61 -4.58 -18.22
N ARG A 278 7.60 -5.45 -18.49
CA ARG A 278 8.82 -5.06 -19.23
C ARG A 278 8.52 -4.50 -20.62
N LYS A 279 7.54 -5.11 -21.28
CA LYS A 279 6.97 -4.71 -22.56
C LYS A 279 5.45 -4.63 -22.34
N PRO A 280 4.92 -3.46 -21.93
CA PRO A 280 3.48 -3.29 -21.82
C PRO A 280 2.83 -3.28 -23.21
N GLU A 281 1.52 -3.43 -23.27
CA GLU A 281 0.76 -3.33 -24.53
C GLU A 281 0.78 -1.90 -25.08
N ALA A 282 0.40 -1.74 -26.34
CA ALA A 282 0.36 -0.43 -26.98
C ALA A 282 -0.65 0.48 -26.25
N GLY A 283 -0.22 1.68 -25.86
CA GLY A 283 -1.06 2.62 -25.11
C GLY A 283 -0.83 2.58 -23.59
N ALA A 284 -0.34 1.46 -23.05
CA ALA A 284 -0.02 1.34 -21.63
C ALA A 284 1.34 1.98 -21.27
N ARG A 285 1.45 2.48 -20.04
CA ARG A 285 2.61 3.21 -19.54
C ARG A 285 3.78 2.25 -19.31
N GLN A 286 4.95 2.59 -19.85
CA GLN A 286 6.18 1.85 -19.58
C GLN A 286 7.00 2.48 -18.45
N HIS A 287 7.15 1.75 -17.35
CA HIS A 287 7.99 2.14 -16.24
C HIS A 287 9.47 1.80 -16.47
N SER A 288 10.34 2.70 -15.98
CA SER A 288 11.79 2.49 -16.01
C SER A 288 12.19 1.22 -15.27
N LEU A 289 13.34 0.65 -15.61
CA LEU A 289 13.89 -0.52 -14.91
C LEU A 289 14.02 -0.26 -13.40
N ILE A 290 14.43 0.95 -13.02
CA ILE A 290 14.57 1.36 -11.62
C ILE A 290 13.20 1.34 -10.94
N THR A 291 12.19 1.96 -11.54
CA THR A 291 10.81 1.97 -11.00
C THR A 291 10.28 0.55 -10.80
N ARG A 292 10.50 -0.34 -11.75
CA ARG A 292 10.02 -1.74 -11.72
C ARG A 292 10.77 -2.62 -10.71
N ALA A 293 12.03 -2.31 -10.40
CA ALA A 293 12.80 -3.06 -9.40
C ALA A 293 12.66 -2.48 -7.99
N LEU A 294 12.67 -1.16 -7.86
CA LEU A 294 12.72 -0.45 -6.59
C LEU A 294 11.38 -0.51 -5.86
N TRP A 295 10.27 -0.23 -6.54
CA TRP A 295 8.97 -0.12 -5.87
C TRP A 295 8.47 -1.43 -5.29
N PRO A 296 8.50 -2.57 -6.00
CA PRO A 296 8.09 -3.84 -5.41
C PRO A 296 8.94 -4.19 -4.18
N LEU A 297 10.25 -3.91 -4.22
CA LEU A 297 11.14 -4.17 -3.09
C LEU A 297 10.84 -3.26 -1.89
N LEU A 298 10.71 -1.95 -2.11
CA LEU A 298 10.45 -0.99 -1.04
C LEU A 298 9.08 -1.18 -0.39
N LEU A 299 8.05 -1.42 -1.21
CA LEU A 299 6.66 -1.54 -0.73
C LEU A 299 6.43 -2.87 -0.03
N ASN A 300 7.02 -3.96 -0.53
CA ASN A 300 6.95 -5.25 0.13
C ASN A 300 7.71 -5.20 1.48
N TRP A 301 8.97 -4.73 1.47
CA TRP A 301 9.79 -4.72 2.67
C TRP A 301 9.31 -3.74 3.74
N GLY A 302 8.84 -2.55 3.33
CA GLY A 302 8.48 -1.48 4.25
C GLY A 302 7.01 -1.44 4.67
N LEU A 303 6.09 -1.92 3.82
CA LEU A 303 4.64 -1.76 4.00
C LEU A 303 3.85 -3.06 3.82
N GLN A 304 4.52 -4.19 3.55
CA GLN A 304 3.87 -5.47 3.20
C GLN A 304 2.87 -5.30 2.04
N LEU A 305 3.20 -4.48 1.05
CA LEU A 305 2.39 -4.29 -0.15
C LEU A 305 3.04 -5.01 -1.33
N SER A 306 2.29 -5.92 -1.94
CA SER A 306 2.73 -6.73 -3.06
C SER A 306 2.30 -6.07 -4.37
N VAL A 307 3.22 -5.35 -4.99
CA VAL A 307 2.95 -4.69 -6.27
C VAL A 307 3.21 -5.65 -7.42
N ASN A 308 2.20 -5.80 -8.30
CA ASN A 308 2.25 -6.75 -9.41
C ASN A 308 2.11 -6.01 -10.76
N ALA A 309 2.75 -6.56 -11.80
CA ALA A 309 2.64 -6.08 -13.17
C ALA A 309 1.46 -6.65 -13.95
N ASP A 310 0.80 -7.68 -13.39
CA ASP A 310 -0.25 -8.42 -14.08
C ASP A 310 -1.67 -7.99 -13.67
N HIS A 311 -1.84 -7.11 -12.68
CA HIS A 311 -3.16 -6.64 -12.24
C HIS A 311 -3.93 -5.96 -13.38
N LEU A 312 -3.37 -4.89 -13.95
CA LEU A 312 -4.03 -4.12 -15.00
C LEU A 312 -4.27 -4.94 -16.28
N PRO A 313 -3.27 -5.68 -16.82
CA PRO A 313 -3.52 -6.54 -17.97
C PRO A 313 -4.55 -7.63 -17.72
N TYR A 314 -4.66 -8.16 -16.50
CA TYR A 314 -5.72 -9.12 -16.18
C TYR A 314 -7.09 -8.45 -16.25
N LEU A 315 -7.25 -7.28 -15.64
CA LEU A 315 -8.49 -6.51 -15.65
C LEU A 315 -8.94 -6.18 -17.08
N GLU A 316 -8.03 -5.67 -17.92
CA GLU A 316 -8.31 -5.33 -19.33
C GLU A 316 -8.72 -6.55 -20.17
N ASN A 317 -8.25 -7.75 -19.83
CA ASN A 317 -8.60 -8.97 -20.54
C ASN A 317 -9.92 -9.62 -20.07
N HIS A 318 -10.42 -9.27 -18.88
CA HIS A 318 -11.56 -9.96 -18.27
C HIS A 318 -12.81 -9.08 -18.13
N PHE A 319 -12.68 -7.76 -18.26
CA PHE A 319 -13.76 -6.79 -18.15
C PHE A 319 -13.68 -5.78 -19.30
N ASP A 320 -14.82 -5.20 -19.69
CA ASP A 320 -14.86 -4.20 -20.75
C ASP A 320 -14.51 -2.83 -20.16
N GLY A 321 -13.25 -2.43 -20.34
CA GLY A 321 -12.71 -1.18 -19.80
C GLY A 321 -13.39 0.07 -20.37
N VAL A 322 -13.93 0.90 -19.49
CA VAL A 322 -14.53 2.21 -19.81
C VAL A 322 -13.51 3.33 -19.57
N HIS A 323 -12.71 3.22 -18.51
CA HIS A 323 -11.69 4.22 -18.16
C HIS A 323 -10.45 3.52 -17.62
N VAL A 324 -9.28 3.86 -18.18
CA VAL A 324 -7.98 3.41 -17.67
C VAL A 324 -7.06 4.61 -17.58
N GLU A 325 -6.48 4.81 -16.40
CA GLU A 325 -5.56 5.91 -16.16
C GLU A 325 -4.36 5.45 -15.33
N GLU A 326 -3.16 5.64 -15.85
CA GLU A 326 -1.90 5.21 -15.23
C GLU A 326 -1.09 6.42 -14.74
N ASN A 327 -1.01 6.58 -13.42
CA ASN A 327 -0.49 7.79 -12.78
C ASN A 327 0.62 7.51 -11.77
N MET A 328 1.21 8.61 -11.28
CA MET A 328 2.27 8.60 -10.28
C MET A 328 1.87 9.47 -9.09
N ALA A 329 1.79 8.85 -7.93
CA ALA A 329 1.30 9.40 -6.68
C ALA A 329 2.43 9.77 -5.71
N ARG A 330 2.21 10.77 -4.85
CA ARG A 330 3.14 11.06 -3.74
C ARG A 330 2.75 10.23 -2.53
N ILE A 331 3.64 9.36 -2.05
CA ILE A 331 3.46 8.73 -0.73
C ILE A 331 3.87 9.75 0.33
N PRO A 332 3.03 10.19 1.28
CA PRO A 332 3.40 11.33 2.11
C PRO A 332 4.63 11.10 3.00
N LEU A 333 4.87 9.85 3.47
CA LEU A 333 6.09 9.52 4.21
C LEU A 333 7.34 9.60 3.31
N VAL A 334 7.30 8.96 2.13
CA VAL A 334 8.43 8.95 1.19
C VAL A 334 8.62 10.33 0.56
N SER A 335 7.53 11.04 0.26
CA SER A 335 7.49 12.39 -0.29
C SER A 335 8.03 13.40 0.71
N SER A 336 7.73 13.28 2.00
CA SER A 336 8.32 14.15 3.03
C SER A 336 9.84 13.96 3.09
N LEU A 337 10.31 12.70 3.04
CA LEU A 337 11.74 12.37 3.10
C LEU A 337 12.51 12.66 1.80
N THR A 338 11.84 12.63 0.65
CA THR A 338 12.46 12.83 -0.68
C THR A 338 12.11 14.19 -1.28
N CYS A 339 11.62 15.13 -0.47
CA CYS A 339 11.16 16.45 -0.93
C CYS A 339 10.16 16.37 -2.10
N GLY A 340 9.34 15.33 -2.15
CA GLY A 340 8.29 15.11 -3.15
C GLY A 340 8.78 14.68 -4.53
N ILE A 341 10.06 14.31 -4.64
CA ILE A 341 10.69 13.85 -5.89
C ILE A 341 10.23 12.43 -6.21
N VAL A 342 10.15 11.56 -5.20
CA VAL A 342 9.83 10.15 -5.41
C VAL A 342 8.32 9.94 -5.41
N ARG A 343 7.80 9.35 -6.50
CA ARG A 343 6.39 9.06 -6.69
C ARG A 343 6.17 7.58 -7.01
N VAL A 344 5.12 7.01 -6.43
CA VAL A 344 4.76 5.60 -6.62
C VAL A 344 3.76 5.47 -7.77
N PRO A 345 3.96 4.51 -8.68
CA PRO A 345 2.99 4.21 -9.73
C PRO A 345 1.70 3.60 -9.19
N TYR A 346 0.59 4.05 -9.75
CA TYR A 346 -0.75 3.50 -9.51
C TYR A 346 -1.59 3.58 -10.78
N TYR A 347 -2.67 2.83 -10.83
CA TYR A 347 -3.67 2.92 -11.90
C TYR A 347 -5.07 3.11 -11.32
N LEU A 348 -5.93 3.71 -12.13
CA LEU A 348 -7.38 3.72 -11.98
C LEU A 348 -7.95 2.92 -13.16
N PHE A 349 -8.84 1.99 -12.88
CA PHE A 349 -9.52 1.16 -13.87
C PHE A 349 -11.00 1.15 -13.55
N VAL A 350 -11.83 1.52 -14.51
CA VAL A 350 -13.29 1.40 -14.44
C VAL A 350 -13.74 0.57 -15.63
N ALA A 351 -14.56 -0.44 -15.37
CA ALA A 351 -15.11 -1.31 -16.39
C ALA A 351 -16.56 -1.66 -16.11
N THR A 352 -17.24 -2.08 -17.16
CA THR A 352 -18.59 -2.63 -17.11
C THR A 352 -18.58 -4.12 -17.42
N THR A 353 -19.57 -4.83 -16.91
CA THR A 353 -19.91 -6.17 -17.42
C THR A 353 -20.73 -6.03 -18.69
N LYS A 354 -20.49 -6.94 -19.66
CA LYS A 354 -21.10 -6.89 -20.99
C LYS A 354 -22.61 -6.72 -20.92
N GLN A 355 -23.13 -5.82 -21.74
CA GLN A 355 -24.52 -5.85 -22.19
C GLN A 355 -24.57 -6.92 -23.30
N GLU A 356 -25.14 -8.09 -23.05
CA GLU A 356 -25.46 -9.03 -24.15
C GLU A 356 -26.63 -8.53 -25.01
#